data_AF-W1Y4X3-F1
#
_entry.id   AF-W1Y4X3-F1
#
_cell.length_a   1.000
_cell.length_b   1.000
_cell.length_c   1.000
_cell.angle_alpha   90.00
_cell.angle_beta   90.00
_cell.angle_gamma   90.00
#
_symmetry.space_group_name_H-M   'P 1'
#
loop_
_entity.id
_entity.type
_entity.pdbx_description
1 polymer ?
#
loop_
_entity_poly.entity_id
_entity_poly.type
_entity_poly.pdbx_seq_one_letter_code
_entity_poly.pdbx_strand_id
1 'polypeptide(L)'
;SKAGTMAIGTAAKASSNNATAIGNGAEVTGENSMALGAGAKISSNNSIALGAGTEFNGPLVNTYAAFTNEMNPAEAGVVAVGNTGTPRRIVN
;
A
#
# COMPACT_ATOMS: atom_id res chain seq x y z
N SER A 1 -21.28 -2.42 6.46
CA SER A 1 -20.54 -2.89 5.26
C SER A 1 -19.51 -1.84 4.89
N LYS A 2 -18.39 -2.21 4.27
CA LYS A 2 -17.45 -1.25 3.65
C LYS A 2 -17.85 -1.03 2.20
N ALA A 3 -17.88 0.22 1.75
CA ALA A 3 -18.26 0.57 0.38
C ALA A 3 -17.03 0.59 -0.54
N GLY A 4 -17.21 0.26 -1.82
CA GLY A 4 -16.16 0.38 -2.85
C GLY A 4 -14.97 -0.56 -2.70
N THR A 5 -15.14 -1.71 -2.03
CA THR A 5 -14.03 -2.66 -1.83
C THR A 5 -13.85 -3.61 -3.00
N MET A 6 -12.60 -4.00 -3.26
CA MET A 6 -12.24 -5.02 -4.24
C MET A 6 -11.22 -5.99 -3.63
N ALA A 7 -11.50 -7.29 -3.71
CA ALA A 7 -10.60 -8.34 -3.23
C ALA A 7 -10.50 -9.46 -4.28
N ILE A 8 -9.30 -9.67 -4.83
CA ILE A 8 -9.05 -10.64 -5.90
C ILE A 8 -7.89 -11.55 -5.49
N GLY A 9 -8.16 -12.84 -5.39
CA GLY A 9 -7.17 -13.87 -5.02
C GLY A 9 -7.55 -14.66 -3.77
N THR A 10 -7.02 -15.87 -3.62
CA THR A 10 -7.25 -16.69 -2.42
C THR A 10 -6.77 -15.94 -1.18
N ALA A 11 -7.64 -15.83 -0.16
CA ALA A 11 -7.37 -15.10 1.08
C ALA A 11 -7.05 -13.60 0.90
N ALA A 12 -7.34 -13.00 -0.26
CA ALA A 12 -7.26 -11.54 -0.41
C ALA A 12 -8.33 -10.85 0.45
N LYS A 13 -7.98 -9.73 1.08
CA LYS A 13 -8.83 -9.06 2.06
C LYS A 13 -8.73 -7.55 1.95
N ALA A 14 -9.82 -6.91 1.53
CA ALA A 14 -9.99 -5.46 1.54
C ALA A 14 -10.99 -5.06 2.64
N SER A 15 -10.49 -4.57 3.78
CA SER A 15 -11.29 -4.42 5.02
C SER A 15 -11.76 -2.99 5.31
N SER A 16 -11.42 -2.04 4.45
CA SER A 16 -11.66 -0.60 4.64
C SER A 16 -12.35 0.02 3.44
N ASN A 17 -12.90 1.23 3.59
CA ASN A 17 -13.64 1.87 2.50
C ASN A 17 -12.70 2.14 1.31
N ASN A 18 -13.18 1.88 0.10
CA ASN A 18 -12.42 2.04 -1.15
C ASN A 18 -11.09 1.26 -1.18
N ALA A 19 -10.97 0.20 -0.38
CA ALA A 19 -9.78 -0.64 -0.33
C ALA A 19 -9.73 -1.62 -1.50
N THR A 20 -8.54 -1.78 -2.10
CA THR A 20 -8.31 -2.75 -3.21
C THR A 20 -7.19 -3.72 -2.87
N ALA A 21 -7.48 -5.01 -2.74
CA ALA A 21 -6.52 -6.06 -2.47
C ALA A 21 -6.46 -7.05 -3.65
N ILE A 22 -5.32 -7.17 -4.32
CA ILE A 22 -5.14 -8.04 -5.49
C ILE A 22 -3.90 -8.92 -5.28
N GLY A 23 -4.11 -10.22 -5.11
CA GLY A 23 -3.06 -11.22 -4.91
C GLY A 23 -3.42 -12.25 -3.82
N ASN A 24 -2.83 -13.44 -3.89
CA ASN A 24 -2.98 -14.45 -2.84
C ASN A 24 -2.50 -13.87 -1.49
N GLY A 25 -3.37 -13.85 -0.48
CA GLY A 25 -3.06 -13.30 0.84
C GLY A 25 -2.79 -11.79 0.89
N ALA A 26 -3.16 -11.03 -0.14
CA ALA A 26 -3.05 -9.57 -0.12
C ALA A 26 -4.02 -8.96 0.90
N GLU A 27 -3.59 -8.01 1.73
CA GLU A 27 -4.43 -7.42 2.78
C GLU A 27 -4.34 -5.89 2.80
N VAL A 28 -5.51 -5.25 2.79
CA VAL A 28 -5.67 -3.80 2.94
C VAL A 28 -6.58 -3.51 4.12
N THR A 29 -6.05 -2.77 5.10
CA THR A 29 -6.82 -2.23 6.23
C THR A 29 -6.85 -0.71 6.27
N GLY A 30 -6.07 -0.03 5.41
CA GLY A 30 -6.18 1.42 5.19
C GLY A 30 -7.36 1.80 4.29
N GLU A 31 -7.99 2.95 4.57
CA GLU A 31 -9.00 3.54 3.69
C GLU A 31 -8.36 4.12 2.43
N ASN A 32 -9.09 4.08 1.30
CA ASN A 32 -8.64 4.55 -0.01
C ASN A 32 -7.25 3.99 -0.42
N SER A 33 -6.97 2.74 -0.05
CA SER A 33 -5.64 2.16 -0.16
C SER A 33 -5.64 0.89 -1.02
N MET A 34 -4.46 0.51 -1.50
CA MET A 34 -4.31 -0.62 -2.41
C MET A 34 -3.14 -1.51 -2.03
N ALA A 35 -3.34 -2.82 -2.07
CA ALA A 35 -2.28 -3.82 -2.06
C ALA A 35 -2.33 -4.63 -3.36
N LEU A 36 -1.24 -4.62 -4.13
CA LEU A 36 -1.13 -5.31 -5.41
C LEU A 36 0.09 -6.24 -5.41
N GLY A 37 -0.16 -7.55 -5.28
CA GLY A 37 0.85 -8.59 -5.24
C GLY A 37 0.53 -9.68 -4.20
N ALA A 38 1.02 -10.90 -4.42
CA ALA A 38 0.86 -11.98 -3.43
C ALA A 38 1.53 -11.58 -2.10
N GLY A 39 0.78 -11.67 -0.99
CA GLY A 39 1.23 -11.27 0.34
C GLY A 39 1.50 -9.78 0.51
N ALA A 40 1.09 -8.90 -0.42
CA ALA A 40 1.21 -7.47 -0.25
C ALA A 40 0.28 -6.97 0.87
N LYS A 41 0.77 -6.09 1.75
CA LYS A 41 0.02 -5.62 2.92
C LYS A 41 0.17 -4.12 3.15
N ILE A 42 -0.94 -3.45 3.43
CA ILE A 42 -0.94 -2.04 3.80
C ILE A 42 -2.04 -1.67 4.79
N SER A 43 -1.67 -0.97 5.86
CA SER A 43 -2.62 -0.47 6.87
C SER A 43 -2.80 1.05 6.87
N SER A 44 -1.89 1.78 6.24
CA SER A 44 -1.93 3.24 6.16
C SER A 44 -2.95 3.70 5.12
N ASN A 45 -3.69 4.78 5.41
CA ASN A 45 -4.68 5.35 4.51
C ASN A 45 -4.03 6.00 3.28
N ASN A 46 -4.81 6.18 2.21
CA ASN A 46 -4.40 6.85 0.96
C ASN A 46 -3.09 6.31 0.36
N SER A 47 -2.78 5.03 0.58
CA SER A 47 -1.45 4.49 0.29
C SER A 47 -1.52 3.22 -0.58
N ILE A 48 -0.38 2.88 -1.20
CA ILE A 48 -0.25 1.73 -2.09
C ILE A 48 0.92 0.84 -1.65
N ALA A 49 0.67 -0.45 -1.45
CA ALA A 49 1.70 -1.49 -1.40
C ALA A 49 1.78 -2.19 -2.77
N LEU A 50 2.86 -1.94 -3.51
CA LEU A 50 3.05 -2.42 -4.87
C LEU A 50 4.13 -3.51 -4.93
N GLY A 51 3.73 -4.70 -5.37
CA GLY A 51 4.58 -5.87 -5.55
C GLY A 51 4.39 -6.96 -4.47
N ALA A 52 4.72 -8.21 -4.83
CA ALA A 52 4.62 -9.35 -3.92
C ALA A 52 5.45 -9.16 -2.64
N GLY A 53 4.84 -9.41 -1.48
CA GLY A 53 5.48 -9.24 -0.17
C GLY A 53 5.79 -7.79 0.23
N THR A 54 5.38 -6.79 -0.55
CA THR A 54 5.50 -5.38 -0.15
C THR A 54 4.64 -5.14 1.09
N GLU A 55 5.23 -4.50 2.11
CA GLU A 55 4.55 -4.24 3.36
C GLU A 55 4.80 -2.80 3.81
N PHE A 56 3.73 -2.07 4.07
CA PHE A 56 3.80 -0.76 4.70
C PHE A 56 2.73 -0.64 5.78
N ASN A 57 3.15 -0.78 7.02
CA ASN A 57 2.27 -0.72 8.20
C ASN A 57 2.67 0.40 9.16
N GLY A 58 3.54 1.31 8.72
CA GLY A 58 4.08 2.39 9.53
C GLY A 58 3.16 3.62 9.59
N PRO A 59 3.36 4.50 10.59
CA PRO A 59 2.69 5.79 10.61
C PRO A 59 3.12 6.62 9.39
N LEU A 60 2.17 7.36 8.82
CA LEU A 60 2.48 8.36 7.82
C LEU A 60 3.09 9.57 8.53
N VAL A 61 4.18 10.10 7.97
CA VAL A 61 4.89 11.28 8.46
C VAL A 61 5.21 12.18 7.27
N ASN A 62 5.41 13.47 7.51
CA ASN A 62 5.86 14.37 6.46
C ASN A 62 7.25 13.92 5.99
N THR A 63 7.42 13.79 4.68
CA THR A 63 8.69 13.42 4.04
C THR A 63 9.04 14.44 2.96
N TYR A 64 10.18 14.25 2.30
CA TYR A 64 10.57 15.04 1.15
C TYR A 64 10.84 14.12 -0.04
N ALA A 65 10.38 14.52 -1.22
CA ALA A 65 10.65 13.80 -2.45
C ALA A 65 12.16 13.78 -2.74
N ALA A 66 12.71 12.60 -3.04
CA ALA A 66 14.15 12.39 -3.17
C ALA A 66 14.84 13.25 -4.25
N PHE A 67 14.10 13.74 -5.25
CA PHE A 67 14.67 14.45 -6.41
C PHE A 67 14.24 15.91 -6.53
N THR A 68 13.08 16.29 -5.98
CA THR A 68 12.57 17.67 -6.04
C THR A 68 12.72 18.41 -4.72
N ASN A 69 12.98 17.69 -3.62
CA ASN A 69 12.97 18.21 -2.26
C ASN A 69 11.65 18.95 -1.91
N GLU A 70 10.56 18.60 -2.60
CA GLU A 70 9.22 19.04 -2.25
C GLU A 70 8.71 18.26 -1.05
N MET A 71 7.99 18.95 -0.17
CA MET A 71 7.37 18.33 0.99
C MET A 71 6.23 17.43 0.53
N ASN A 72 6.27 16.16 0.92
CA ASN A 72 5.16 15.22 0.82
C ASN A 72 4.52 15.10 2.22
N PRO A 73 3.30 15.64 2.41
CA PRO A 73 2.67 15.66 3.72
C PRO A 73 2.07 14.27 4.05
N ALA A 74 1.99 13.95 5.35
CA ALA A 74 1.60 12.63 5.82
C ALA A 74 0.24 12.15 5.24
N GLU A 75 -0.72 13.05 5.10
CA GLU A 75 -2.07 12.75 4.60
C GLU A 75 -2.12 12.30 3.14
N ALA A 76 -1.10 12.62 2.34
CA ALA A 76 -1.01 12.22 0.93
C ALA A 76 -0.67 10.73 0.75
N GLY A 77 -0.27 10.04 1.84
CA GLY A 77 0.06 8.64 1.81
C GLY A 77 1.40 8.34 1.11
N VAL A 78 1.65 7.06 0.87
CA VAL A 78 2.89 6.58 0.24
C VAL A 78 2.62 5.53 -0.82
N VAL A 79 3.55 5.40 -1.77
CA VAL A 79 3.68 4.19 -2.58
C VAL A 79 4.87 3.41 -2.06
N ALA A 80 4.59 2.37 -1.28
CA ALA A 80 5.59 1.39 -0.90
C ALA A 80 5.80 0.41 -2.06
N VAL A 81 7.06 0.19 -2.42
CA VAL A 81 7.46 -0.74 -3.49
C VAL A 81 8.32 -1.89 -2.96
N GLY A 82 8.42 -2.08 -1.66
CA GLY A 82 9.22 -3.14 -1.05
C GLY A 82 9.02 -3.23 0.45
N ASN A 83 9.77 -4.10 1.10
CA ASN A 83 9.89 -4.15 2.55
C ASN A 83 11.38 -4.12 2.94
N THR A 84 11.67 -4.11 4.25
CA THR A 84 13.05 -4.03 4.78
C THR A 84 13.95 -5.20 4.36
N GLY A 85 13.39 -6.38 4.06
CA GLY A 85 14.14 -7.55 3.61
C GLY A 85 14.19 -7.72 2.08
N THR A 86 13.32 -7.03 1.33
CA THR A 86 13.19 -7.16 -0.13
C THR A 86 12.96 -5.78 -0.78
N PRO A 87 13.97 -4.91 -0.80
CA PRO A 87 13.88 -3.65 -1.51
C PRO A 87 13.77 -3.91 -3.02
N ARG A 88 13.04 -3.03 -3.73
CA ARG A 88 12.97 -3.06 -5.18
C ARG A 88 13.80 -1.94 -5.78
N ARG A 89 14.41 -2.22 -6.93
CA ARG A 89 14.99 -1.20 -7.80
C ARG A 89 13.88 -0.63 -8.68
N ILE A 90 13.69 0.68 -8.62
CA ILE A 90 12.84 1.40 -9.56
C ILE A 90 13.70 1.69 -10.80
N VAL A 91 13.24 1.22 -11.96
CA VAL A 91 13.92 1.40 -13.26
C VAL A 91 12.97 2.12 -14.22
N ASN A 92 13.53 2.84 -15.19
CA ASN A 92 12.79 3.54 -16.25
C ASN A 92 12.55 2.66 -17.48
#